data_AF-A0A1A9ZGQ5-F1
#
_entry.id   AF-A0A1A9ZGQ5-F1
#
_cell.length_a   1.000
_cell.length_b   1.000
_cell.length_c   1.000
_cell.angle_alpha   90.00
_cell.angle_beta   90.00
_cell.angle_gamma   90.00
#
_symmetry.space_group_name_H-M   'P 1'
#
loop_
_entity.id
_entity.type
_entity.pdbx_description
1 polymer ?
#
loop_
_entity_poly.entity_id
_entity_poly.type
_entity_poly.pdbx_seq_one_letter_code
_entity_poly.pdbx_strand_id
1 'polypeptide(L)'
;MVIDEAHRIKNEKSKLSEILREFKTANRLLITGTPLQNNLHELWALLNFLLPDVFNSSEDFDSWSNTNTCLGDDALIQRLHAVLKPFLLRRLKSEVEKRLKPKKEMKIFVGLSKMQREWYTKVLMKDIDIVNGAGKMEKMRLQNILMQLRKCTNHPYLFDGAEPGPPYTTDTHLVNNSGKMVILDKLLPKLQAQGSRVLIFSQMTRMLDILEDYCLWRNYQYCRLDGQTPHEDRNRQIQDYNMDNSPKFIFMLSTRAGGLGINLATADAVIIYDSDRNPQMDLQAMDCAHRIG
;
A
#
# COMPACT_ATOMS: atom_id res chain seq x y z
N MET A 1 16.15 -9.79 21.68
CA MET A 1 14.97 -9.00 21.26
C MET A 1 14.63 -9.39 19.84
N VAL A 2 13.36 -9.69 19.56
CA VAL A 2 12.87 -10.03 18.23
C VAL A 2 11.85 -8.97 17.84
N ILE A 3 12.00 -8.37 16.66
CA ILE A 3 11.08 -7.37 16.13
C ILE A 3 10.55 -7.89 14.79
N ASP A 4 9.24 -8.08 14.73
CA ASP A 4 8.53 -8.36 13.48
C ASP A 4 8.12 -7.05 12.80
N GLU A 5 8.04 -7.06 11.47
CA GLU A 5 7.85 -5.88 10.63
C GLU A 5 8.83 -4.74 10.95
N ALA A 6 10.12 -5.06 10.94
CA ALA A 6 11.21 -4.15 11.32
C ALA A 6 11.29 -2.86 10.48
N HIS A 7 10.55 -2.74 9.38
CA HIS A 7 10.42 -1.47 8.64
C HIS A 7 9.87 -0.33 9.51
N ARG A 8 9.24 -0.63 10.66
CA ARG A 8 8.76 0.38 11.62
C ARG A 8 9.87 1.15 12.34
N ILE A 9 11.09 0.62 12.42
CA ILE A 9 12.25 1.23 13.10
C ILE A 9 13.27 1.83 12.12
N LYS A 10 12.90 1.98 10.85
CA LYS A 10 13.77 2.53 9.78
C LYS A 10 14.16 4.00 9.96
N ASN A 11 13.44 4.72 10.83
CA ASN A 11 13.77 6.10 11.20
C ASN A 11 14.35 6.08 12.62
N GLU A 12 15.63 6.42 12.72
CA GLU A 12 16.38 6.43 13.97
C GLU A 12 15.81 7.42 14.99
N LYS A 13 15.19 8.50 14.52
CA LYS A 13 14.55 9.57 15.32
C LYS A 13 13.11 9.26 15.72
N SER A 14 12.61 8.07 15.38
CA SER A 14 11.28 7.66 15.82
C SER A 14 11.32 7.32 17.31
N LYS A 15 10.30 7.73 18.07
CA LYS A 15 10.17 7.39 19.50
C LYS A 15 10.30 5.89 19.75
N LEU A 16 9.78 5.07 18.82
CA LEU A 16 9.90 3.61 18.90
C LEU A 16 11.37 3.16 18.81
N SER A 17 12.14 3.68 17.85
CA SER A 17 13.58 3.39 17.72
C SER A 17 14.35 3.83 18.96
N GLU A 18 14.11 5.05 19.45
CA GLU A 18 14.77 5.61 20.64
C GLU A 18 14.53 4.72 21.86
N ILE A 19 13.27 4.41 22.18
CA ILE A 19 12.90 3.57 23.32
C ILE A 19 13.48 2.15 23.18
N LEU A 20 13.41 1.56 21.99
CA LEU A 20 13.92 0.19 21.78
C LEU A 20 15.44 0.08 21.98
N ARG A 21 16.19 1.17 21.72
CA ARG A 21 17.65 1.22 21.89
C ARG A 21 18.09 1.30 23.34
N GLU A 22 17.24 1.80 24.24
CA GLU A 22 17.51 1.86 25.68
C GLU A 22 17.55 0.45 26.31
N PHE A 23 16.89 -0.53 25.70
CA PHE A 23 16.88 -1.90 26.21
C PHE A 23 18.22 -2.60 25.99
N LYS A 24 18.88 -2.94 27.09
CA LYS A 24 20.05 -3.83 27.10
C LYS A 24 19.64 -5.24 26.68
N THR A 25 20.17 -5.71 25.56
CA THR A 25 19.82 -6.99 24.95
C THR A 25 21.09 -7.69 24.47
N ALA A 26 21.19 -9.00 24.68
CA ALA A 26 22.36 -9.78 24.25
C ALA A 26 22.40 -9.97 22.73
N ASN A 27 21.23 -10.24 22.13
CA ASN A 27 21.08 -10.44 20.68
C ASN A 27 19.80 -9.74 20.18
N ARG A 28 19.84 -9.27 18.93
CA ARG A 28 18.73 -8.60 18.24
C ARG A 28 18.44 -9.34 16.92
N LEU A 29 17.17 -9.65 16.67
CA LEU A 29 16.71 -10.27 15.43
C LEU A 29 15.60 -9.39 14.82
N LEU A 30 15.80 -9.00 13.58
CA LEU A 30 14.83 -8.23 12.80
C LEU A 30 14.19 -9.13 11.74
N ILE A 31 12.87 -9.15 11.70
CA ILE A 31 12.08 -9.86 10.69
C ILE A 31 11.37 -8.80 9.85
N THR A 32 11.55 -8.85 8.54
CA THR A 32 10.89 -7.94 7.60
C THR A 32 10.79 -8.59 6.22
N GLY A 33 9.63 -8.48 5.58
CA GLY A 33 9.46 -8.88 4.18
C GLY A 33 10.12 -7.92 3.19
N THR A 34 10.39 -6.68 3.62
CA THR A 34 10.88 -5.59 2.76
C THR A 34 12.01 -4.83 3.45
N PRO A 35 13.26 -5.33 3.39
CA PRO A 35 14.37 -4.77 4.18
C PRO A 35 14.85 -3.39 3.71
N LEU A 36 14.61 -3.03 2.45
CA LEU A 36 15.02 -1.76 1.83
C LEU A 36 13.79 -1.15 1.19
N GLN A 37 13.30 0.02 1.62
CA GLN A 37 12.10 0.62 1.02
C GLN A 37 12.42 1.74 0.05
N ASN A 38 13.03 2.83 0.53
CA ASN A 38 13.17 4.05 -0.27
C ASN A 38 14.57 4.68 -0.25
N ASN A 39 15.39 4.39 0.77
CA ASN A 39 16.70 5.05 0.95
C ASN A 39 17.72 4.10 1.60
N LEU A 40 18.99 4.19 1.21
CA LEU A 40 20.11 3.49 1.84
C LEU A 40 20.31 3.90 3.32
N HIS A 41 19.94 5.13 3.69
CA HIS A 41 19.93 5.56 5.10
C HIS A 41 18.97 4.72 5.96
N GLU A 42 17.83 4.28 5.40
CA GLU A 42 16.90 3.37 6.11
C GLU A 42 17.58 2.03 6.42
N LEU A 43 18.40 1.52 5.49
CA LEU A 43 19.18 0.29 5.70
C LEU A 43 20.23 0.49 6.79
N TRP A 44 20.96 1.61 6.77
CA TRP A 44 21.91 1.94 7.83
C TRP A 44 21.24 1.97 9.21
N ALA A 45 20.07 2.62 9.32
CA ALA A 45 19.35 2.70 10.59
C ALA A 45 19.00 1.31 11.17
N LEU A 46 18.64 0.36 10.30
CA LEU A 46 18.38 -1.04 10.70
C LEU A 46 19.67 -1.79 11.10
N LEU A 47 20.77 -1.59 10.37
CA LEU A 47 22.06 -2.21 10.68
C LEU A 47 22.67 -1.66 11.97
N ASN A 48 22.62 -0.34 12.16
CA ASN A 48 23.01 0.33 13.40
C ASN A 48 22.15 -0.13 14.58
N PHE A 49 20.86 -0.46 14.36
CA PHE A 49 20.05 -1.08 15.39
C PHE A 49 20.49 -2.52 15.71
N LEU A 50 20.94 -3.31 14.73
CA LEU A 50 21.44 -4.67 14.96
C LEU A 50 22.81 -4.67 15.65
N LEU A 51 23.75 -3.86 15.16
CA LEU A 51 25.16 -3.83 15.57
C LEU A 51 25.62 -2.36 15.69
N PRO A 52 25.29 -1.67 16.79
CA PRO A 52 25.64 -0.26 16.96
C PRO A 52 27.16 -0.02 17.01
N ASP A 53 27.93 -0.99 17.50
CA ASP A 53 29.39 -0.88 17.62
C ASP A 53 30.11 -0.93 16.26
N VAL A 54 29.53 -1.63 15.28
CA VAL A 54 30.09 -1.77 13.92
C VAL A 54 29.61 -0.61 13.04
N PHE A 55 28.34 -0.23 13.14
CA PHE A 55 27.71 0.78 12.30
C PHE A 55 27.40 2.05 13.09
N ASN A 56 28.39 2.67 13.71
CA ASN A 56 28.20 3.79 14.64
C ASN A 56 27.96 5.17 13.97
N SER A 57 28.41 5.35 12.74
CA SER A 57 28.41 6.62 12.01
C SER A 57 27.58 6.53 10.74
N SER A 58 26.57 7.39 10.61
CA SER A 58 25.80 7.53 9.37
C SER A 58 26.59 8.24 8.28
N GLU A 59 27.41 9.23 8.67
CA GLU A 59 28.20 10.03 7.74
C GLU A 59 29.26 9.18 7.02
N ASP A 60 29.90 8.25 7.73
CA ASP A 60 30.87 7.33 7.13
C ASP A 60 30.20 6.35 6.17
N PHE A 61 29.00 5.87 6.52
CA PHE A 61 28.22 4.98 5.68
C PHE A 61 27.72 5.69 4.40
N ASP A 62 27.21 6.91 4.55
CA ASP A 62 26.76 7.73 3.43
C ASP A 62 27.93 8.14 2.54
N SER A 63 29.08 8.51 3.12
CA SER A 63 30.30 8.83 2.38
C SER A 63 30.82 7.60 1.62
N TRP A 64 30.86 6.43 2.26
CA TRP A 64 31.22 5.17 1.62
C TRP A 64 30.27 4.82 0.46
N SER A 65 28.98 5.08 0.62
CA SER A 65 27.99 4.89 -0.44
C SER A 65 28.15 5.89 -1.59
N ASN A 66 28.28 7.20 -1.28
CA ASN A 66 28.34 8.29 -2.24
C ASN A 66 29.67 8.33 -3.03
N THR A 67 30.78 7.92 -2.42
CA THR A 67 32.08 7.82 -3.10
C THR A 67 32.05 6.78 -4.21
N ASN A 68 31.18 5.77 -4.09
CA ASN A 68 31.08 4.66 -5.05
C ASN A 68 30.02 4.87 -6.15
N THR A 69 29.11 5.84 -6.03
CA THR A 69 28.22 6.26 -7.14
C THR A 69 28.97 6.83 -8.35
N CYS A 70 30.26 7.16 -8.21
CA CYS A 70 31.14 7.57 -9.31
C CYS A 70 31.72 6.39 -10.12
N LEU A 71 31.50 5.14 -9.69
CA LEU A 71 32.15 3.94 -10.25
C LEU A 71 31.12 2.87 -10.70
N GLY A 72 29.99 3.28 -11.28
CA GLY A 72 28.97 2.36 -11.80
C GLY A 72 28.21 1.59 -10.71
N ASP A 73 26.88 1.70 -10.74
CA ASP A 73 26.00 1.23 -9.66
C ASP A 73 26.16 -0.27 -9.32
N ASP A 74 26.51 -1.12 -10.28
CA ASP A 74 26.58 -2.57 -10.09
C ASP A 74 27.72 -3.04 -9.16
N ALA A 75 28.90 -2.40 -9.22
CA ALA A 75 30.04 -2.79 -8.38
C ALA A 75 29.84 -2.41 -6.91
N LEU A 76 29.18 -1.28 -6.67
CA LEU A 76 28.75 -0.84 -5.34
C LEU A 76 27.72 -1.80 -4.75
N ILE A 77 26.71 -2.18 -5.53
CA ILE A 77 25.66 -3.12 -5.10
C ILE A 77 26.27 -4.48 -4.71
N GLN A 78 27.20 -5.01 -5.49
CA GLN A 78 27.87 -6.28 -5.15
C GLN A 78 28.67 -6.21 -3.86
N ARG A 79 29.41 -5.12 -3.62
CA ARG A 79 30.16 -4.93 -2.36
C ARG A 79 29.22 -4.79 -1.17
N LEU A 80 28.14 -4.03 -1.33
CA LEU A 80 27.11 -3.87 -0.30
C LEU A 80 26.44 -5.21 0.02
N HIS A 81 26.11 -6.00 -1.00
CA HIS A 81 25.60 -7.36 -0.81
C HIS A 81 26.60 -8.26 -0.06
N ALA A 82 27.90 -8.16 -0.34
CA ALA A 82 28.91 -8.96 0.37
C ALA A 82 28.99 -8.61 1.86
N VAL A 83 28.90 -7.32 2.20
CA VAL A 83 28.86 -6.83 3.60
C VAL A 83 27.56 -7.24 4.29
N LEU A 84 26.42 -7.20 3.58
CA LEU A 84 25.12 -7.57 4.14
C LEU A 84 24.90 -9.08 4.28
N LYS A 85 25.55 -9.90 3.45
CA LYS A 85 25.33 -11.36 3.37
C LYS A 85 25.41 -12.12 4.71
N PRO A 86 26.33 -11.81 5.65
CA PRO A 86 26.36 -12.48 6.95
C PRO A 86 25.23 -12.02 7.89
N PHE A 87 24.65 -10.85 7.67
CA PHE A 87 23.63 -10.25 8.54
C PHE A 87 22.20 -10.39 8.00
N LEU A 88 22.05 -10.63 6.70
CA LEU A 88 20.77 -10.63 6.01
C LEU A 88 20.56 -11.96 5.29
N LEU A 89 19.55 -12.70 5.74
CA LEU A 89 19.04 -13.88 5.04
C LEU A 89 17.77 -13.50 4.26
N ARG A 90 17.85 -13.48 2.93
CA ARG A 90 16.71 -13.23 2.03
C ARG A 90 16.58 -14.38 1.04
N ARG A 91 15.33 -14.82 0.82
CA ARG A 91 14.96 -15.86 -0.14
C ARG A 91 13.79 -15.38 -0.97
N LEU A 92 13.76 -15.72 -2.26
CA LEU A 92 12.63 -15.43 -3.13
C LEU A 92 11.64 -16.59 -3.12
N LYS A 93 10.33 -16.30 -3.24
CA LYS A 93 9.28 -17.34 -3.29
C LYS A 93 9.53 -18.34 -4.42
N SER A 94 9.98 -17.87 -5.58
CA SER A 94 10.33 -18.70 -6.74
C SER A 94 11.52 -19.64 -6.51
N GLU A 95 12.42 -19.32 -5.59
CA GLU A 95 13.58 -20.16 -5.27
C GLU A 95 13.19 -21.32 -4.33
N VAL A 96 12.22 -21.07 -3.45
CA VAL A 96 11.84 -21.99 -2.37
C VAL A 96 10.64 -22.85 -2.76
N GLU A 97 9.61 -22.26 -3.39
CA GLU A 97 8.33 -22.91 -3.64
C GLU A 97 8.01 -22.95 -5.14
N LYS A 98 8.28 -24.10 -5.76
CA LYS A 98 8.07 -24.32 -7.20
C LYS A 98 6.61 -24.57 -7.57
N ARG A 99 5.75 -24.97 -6.62
CA ARG A 99 4.32 -25.24 -6.89
C ARG A 99 3.48 -23.97 -6.94
N LEU A 100 3.95 -22.88 -6.33
CA LEU A 100 3.25 -21.61 -6.32
C LEU A 100 3.25 -21.03 -7.75
N LYS A 101 2.06 -20.92 -8.33
CA LYS A 101 1.90 -20.33 -9.68
C LYS A 101 2.43 -18.89 -9.69
N PRO A 102 3.06 -18.44 -10.79
CA PRO A 102 3.51 -17.06 -10.90
C PRO A 102 2.31 -16.11 -10.87
N LYS A 103 2.45 -15.00 -10.15
CA LYS A 103 1.46 -13.91 -10.19
C LYS A 103 1.51 -13.18 -11.53
N LYS A 104 0.34 -12.77 -12.03
CA LYS A 104 0.21 -11.93 -13.23
C LYS A 104 -0.21 -10.53 -12.80
N GLU A 105 0.62 -9.54 -13.10
CA GLU A 105 0.32 -8.13 -12.83
C GLU A 105 -0.15 -7.45 -14.12
N MET A 106 -1.31 -6.78 -14.07
CA MET A 106 -1.89 -6.07 -15.21
C MET A 106 -2.23 -4.64 -14.81
N LYS A 107 -1.67 -3.67 -15.55
CA LYS A 107 -1.97 -2.24 -15.36
C LYS A 107 -3.11 -1.84 -16.28
N ILE A 108 -4.24 -1.46 -15.70
CA ILE A 108 -5.41 -0.99 -16.45
C ILE A 108 -5.38 0.54 -16.46
N PHE A 109 -5.14 1.12 -17.64
CA PHE A 109 -5.20 2.57 -17.82
C PHE A 109 -6.65 3.00 -18.03
N VAL A 110 -7.10 3.95 -17.21
CA VAL A 110 -8.49 4.38 -17.16
C VAL A 110 -8.58 5.88 -17.38
N GLY A 111 -9.46 6.30 -18.29
CA GLY A 111 -9.73 7.72 -18.54
C GLY A 111 -10.63 8.33 -17.46
N LEU A 112 -10.51 9.65 -17.27
CA LEU A 112 -11.41 10.40 -16.37
C LEU A 112 -12.81 10.52 -16.96
N SER A 113 -13.84 10.37 -16.12
CA SER A 113 -15.24 10.71 -16.44
C SER A 113 -15.40 12.21 -16.69
N LYS A 114 -16.56 12.63 -17.24
CA LYS A 114 -16.86 14.05 -17.46
C LYS A 114 -16.77 14.85 -16.14
N MET A 115 -17.43 14.36 -15.09
CA MET A 115 -17.42 15.00 -13.77
C MET A 115 -16.02 15.02 -13.15
N GLN A 116 -15.23 13.95 -13.30
CA GLN A 116 -13.85 13.93 -12.83
C GLN A 116 -13.01 14.99 -13.54
N ARG A 117 -13.15 15.19 -14.86
CA ARG A 117 -12.42 16.25 -15.58
C ARG A 117 -12.76 17.63 -15.06
N GLU A 118 -14.05 17.91 -14.84
CA GLU A 118 -14.51 19.19 -14.31
C GLU A 118 -13.89 19.49 -12.94
N TRP A 119 -13.92 18.52 -12.01
CA TRP A 119 -13.29 18.66 -10.70
C TRP A 119 -11.76 18.75 -10.77
N TYR A 120 -11.14 17.96 -11.65
CA TYR A 120 -9.68 18.00 -11.86
C TYR A 120 -9.23 19.38 -12.33
N THR A 121 -9.94 19.96 -13.31
CA THR A 121 -9.70 21.32 -13.79
C THR A 121 -9.94 22.36 -12.68
N LYS A 122 -11.02 22.25 -11.91
CA LYS A 122 -11.29 23.16 -10.77
C LYS A 122 -10.18 23.14 -9.73
N VAL A 123 -9.65 21.95 -9.39
CA VAL A 123 -8.55 21.81 -8.42
C VAL A 123 -7.28 22.49 -8.95
N LEU A 124 -6.95 22.33 -10.23
CA LEU A 124 -5.78 22.97 -10.83
C LEU A 124 -5.93 24.49 -10.94
N MET A 125 -7.11 24.98 -11.34
CA MET A 125 -7.35 26.42 -11.53
C MET A 125 -7.34 27.20 -10.21
N LYS A 126 -7.76 26.59 -9.10
CA LYS A 126 -7.83 27.26 -7.79
C LYS A 126 -6.46 27.70 -7.27
N ASP A 127 -5.39 26.98 -7.65
CA ASP A 127 -4.03 27.18 -7.13
C ASP A 127 -3.00 27.37 -8.27
N ILE A 128 -3.40 27.96 -9.39
CA ILE A 128 -2.57 28.06 -10.62
C ILE A 128 -1.23 28.78 -10.39
N ASP A 129 -1.20 29.78 -9.52
CA ASP A 129 0.01 30.55 -9.19
C ASP A 129 1.02 29.69 -8.39
N ILE A 130 0.54 28.71 -7.62
CA ILE A 130 1.37 27.80 -6.83
C ILE A 130 1.90 26.66 -7.71
N VAL A 131 1.13 26.23 -8.72
CA VAL A 131 1.58 25.23 -9.69
C VAL A 131 2.76 25.75 -10.52
N ASN A 132 2.83 27.06 -10.72
CA ASN A 132 3.88 27.72 -11.52
C ASN A 132 5.01 28.35 -10.67
N GLY A 133 4.92 28.34 -9.34
CA GLY A 133 5.92 28.90 -8.42
C GLY A 133 7.04 27.92 -8.02
N ALA A 134 8.15 28.44 -7.47
CA ALA A 134 9.20 27.63 -6.84
C ALA A 134 9.61 28.15 -5.44
N GLY A 135 9.14 27.47 -4.37
CA GLY A 135 9.41 27.82 -2.97
C GLY A 135 9.02 26.77 -1.93
N LYS A 136 9.58 26.86 -0.70
CA LYS A 136 9.39 25.85 0.37
C LYS A 136 7.97 25.82 0.96
N MET A 137 7.31 26.98 1.06
CA MET A 137 5.89 27.09 1.47
C MET A 137 4.94 26.52 0.40
N GLU A 138 5.36 26.54 -0.85
CA GLU A 138 4.63 25.98 -1.98
C GLU A 138 4.68 24.45 -1.96
N LYS A 139 5.74 23.82 -1.41
CA LYS A 139 5.83 22.35 -1.30
C LYS A 139 4.68 21.73 -0.48
N MET A 140 4.29 22.35 0.64
CA MET A 140 3.15 21.87 1.44
C MET A 140 1.82 22.06 0.71
N ARG A 141 1.63 23.21 0.04
CA ARG A 141 0.43 23.47 -0.76
C ARG A 141 0.33 22.52 -1.96
N LEU A 142 1.44 22.25 -2.64
CA LEU A 142 1.55 21.28 -3.73
C LEU A 142 1.21 19.86 -3.26
N GLN A 143 1.65 19.46 -2.07
CA GLN A 143 1.26 18.17 -1.49
C GLN A 143 -0.25 18.07 -1.26
N ASN A 144 -0.90 19.16 -0.83
CA ASN A 144 -2.35 19.21 -0.71
C ASN A 144 -3.04 19.11 -2.07
N ILE A 145 -2.55 19.84 -3.10
CA ILE A 145 -3.06 19.74 -4.47
C ILE A 145 -2.97 18.29 -4.96
N LEU A 146 -1.80 17.65 -4.81
CA LEU A 146 -1.60 16.24 -5.19
C LEU A 146 -2.60 15.32 -4.47
N MET A 147 -2.92 15.58 -3.20
CA MET A 147 -3.92 14.82 -2.47
C MET A 147 -5.34 15.03 -3.04
N GLN A 148 -5.72 16.25 -3.38
CA GLN A 148 -7.02 16.52 -4.02
C GLN A 148 -7.11 15.88 -5.41
N LEU A 149 -6.04 15.95 -6.21
CA LEU A 149 -5.98 15.28 -7.51
C LEU A 149 -6.14 13.76 -7.35
N ARG A 150 -5.49 13.15 -6.34
CA ARG A 150 -5.71 11.73 -6.02
C ARG A 150 -7.17 11.41 -5.69
N LYS A 151 -7.82 12.21 -4.84
CA LYS A 151 -9.26 12.06 -4.54
C LYS A 151 -10.08 12.09 -5.82
N CYS A 152 -9.85 13.09 -6.67
CA CYS A 152 -10.55 13.24 -7.94
C CYS A 152 -10.39 12.02 -8.86
N THR A 153 -9.18 11.45 -8.95
CA THR A 153 -8.93 10.25 -9.77
C THR A 153 -9.56 8.98 -9.20
N ASN A 154 -9.85 8.93 -7.89
CA ASN A 154 -10.51 7.81 -7.24
C ASN A 154 -12.04 7.89 -7.41
N HIS A 155 -12.64 8.98 -6.94
CA HIS A 155 -14.07 9.24 -7.09
C HIS A 155 -14.42 10.72 -6.82
N PRO A 156 -15.27 11.39 -7.64
CA PRO A 156 -15.69 12.76 -7.37
C PRO A 156 -16.38 12.97 -6.03
N TYR A 157 -17.14 11.99 -5.53
CA TYR A 157 -17.89 12.10 -4.25
C TYR A 157 -17.00 12.13 -3.01
N LEU A 158 -15.68 12.01 -3.18
CA LEU A 158 -14.72 12.34 -2.12
C LEU A 158 -14.62 13.85 -1.84
N PHE A 159 -15.21 14.68 -2.71
CA PHE A 159 -15.41 16.10 -2.48
C PHE A 159 -16.83 16.36 -1.99
N ASP A 160 -16.93 17.16 -0.94
CA ASP A 160 -18.23 17.50 -0.36
C ASP A 160 -19.00 18.41 -1.36
N GLY A 161 -20.29 18.10 -1.57
CA GLY A 161 -21.14 18.79 -2.56
C GLY A 161 -20.95 18.33 -4.02
N ALA A 162 -20.12 17.31 -4.27
CA ALA A 162 -20.03 16.71 -5.60
C ALA A 162 -21.20 15.75 -5.88
N GLU A 163 -21.68 15.05 -4.85
CA GLU A 163 -22.77 14.09 -5.01
C GLU A 163 -24.11 14.79 -5.29
N PRO A 164 -24.87 14.36 -6.32
CA PRO A 164 -26.20 14.90 -6.60
C PRO A 164 -27.15 14.61 -5.43
N GLY A 165 -27.81 15.66 -4.92
CA GLY A 165 -28.78 15.53 -3.84
C GLY A 165 -28.83 16.79 -2.97
N PRO A 166 -29.64 16.79 -1.90
CA PRO A 166 -30.51 15.68 -1.44
C PRO A 166 -31.71 15.36 -2.37
N PRO A 167 -32.27 14.13 -2.35
CA PRO A 167 -31.82 12.97 -1.57
C PRO A 167 -30.62 12.26 -2.21
N TYR A 168 -29.66 11.83 -1.39
CA TYR A 168 -28.55 11.00 -1.84
C TYR A 168 -29.09 9.59 -2.11
N THR A 169 -28.86 9.09 -3.32
CA THR A 169 -29.36 7.79 -3.78
C THR A 169 -28.20 6.98 -4.34
N THR A 170 -28.22 5.67 -4.16
CA THR A 170 -27.18 4.79 -4.69
C THR A 170 -27.65 4.25 -6.03
N ASP A 171 -27.34 4.98 -7.09
CA ASP A 171 -27.79 4.68 -8.45
C ASP A 171 -26.63 4.58 -9.45
N THR A 172 -26.96 4.39 -10.73
CA THR A 172 -25.99 4.31 -11.83
C THR A 172 -25.02 5.49 -11.90
N HIS A 173 -25.36 6.65 -11.34
CA HIS A 173 -24.48 7.82 -11.26
C HIS A 173 -23.23 7.56 -10.41
N LEU A 174 -23.30 6.69 -9.40
CA LEU A 174 -22.14 6.28 -8.60
C LEU A 174 -21.06 5.64 -9.49
N VAL A 175 -21.48 4.81 -10.44
CA VAL A 175 -20.57 4.16 -11.38
C VAL A 175 -20.15 5.12 -12.49
N ASN A 176 -21.11 5.80 -13.13
CA ASN A 176 -20.86 6.60 -14.33
C ASN A 176 -19.98 7.83 -14.07
N ASN A 177 -19.98 8.35 -12.83
CA ASN A 177 -19.18 9.52 -12.47
C ASN A 177 -17.72 9.21 -12.15
N SER A 178 -17.28 7.94 -12.11
CA SER A 178 -15.87 7.58 -11.97
C SER A 178 -15.43 6.59 -13.03
N GLY A 179 -14.39 6.94 -13.80
CA GLY A 179 -13.83 6.04 -14.81
C GLY A 179 -13.40 4.69 -14.21
N LYS A 180 -12.82 4.70 -13.01
CA LYS A 180 -12.40 3.47 -12.31
C LYS A 180 -13.61 2.60 -11.94
N MET A 181 -14.69 3.21 -11.45
CA MET A 181 -15.93 2.50 -11.12
C MET A 181 -16.57 1.87 -12.37
N VAL A 182 -16.57 2.56 -13.52
CA VAL A 182 -17.07 1.98 -14.79
C VAL A 182 -16.32 0.71 -15.17
N ILE A 183 -15.00 0.67 -14.97
CA ILE A 183 -14.20 -0.54 -15.25
C ILE A 183 -14.46 -1.61 -14.21
N LEU A 184 -14.50 -1.24 -12.92
CA LEU A 184 -14.77 -2.16 -11.83
C LEU A 184 -16.13 -2.85 -11.99
N ASP A 185 -17.16 -2.09 -12.38
CA ASP A 185 -18.53 -2.58 -12.60
C ASP A 185 -18.63 -3.55 -13.77
N LYS A 186 -17.73 -3.47 -14.75
CA LYS A 186 -17.61 -4.45 -15.84
C LYS A 186 -16.74 -5.66 -15.49
N LEU A 187 -15.81 -5.49 -14.56
CA LEU A 187 -14.83 -6.52 -14.19
C LEU A 187 -15.39 -7.48 -13.14
N LEU A 188 -16.03 -6.97 -12.09
CA LEU A 188 -16.53 -7.77 -10.97
C LEU A 188 -17.55 -8.84 -11.40
N PRO A 189 -18.55 -8.58 -12.27
CA PRO A 189 -19.47 -9.63 -12.73
C PRO A 189 -18.77 -10.76 -13.47
N LYS A 190 -17.71 -10.45 -14.23
CA LYS A 190 -16.93 -11.45 -14.95
C LYS A 190 -16.14 -12.34 -13.98
N LEU A 191 -15.56 -11.74 -12.94
CA LEU A 191 -14.84 -12.48 -11.90
C LEU A 191 -15.81 -13.35 -11.09
N GLN A 192 -17.00 -12.83 -10.75
CA GLN A 192 -18.02 -13.59 -10.04
C GLN A 192 -18.51 -14.79 -10.87
N ALA A 193 -18.75 -14.60 -12.17
CA ALA A 193 -19.15 -15.69 -13.08
C ALA A 193 -18.07 -16.77 -13.25
N GLN A 194 -16.79 -16.42 -13.03
CA GLN A 194 -15.66 -17.35 -13.03
C GLN A 194 -15.49 -18.09 -11.69
N GLY A 195 -16.23 -17.69 -10.66
CA GLY A 195 -16.07 -18.21 -9.29
C GLY A 195 -14.84 -17.65 -8.57
N SER A 196 -14.23 -16.58 -9.08
CA SER A 196 -13.11 -15.91 -8.42
C SER A 196 -13.59 -15.14 -7.17
N ARG A 197 -12.67 -14.91 -6.25
CA ARG A 197 -12.87 -14.10 -5.04
C ARG A 197 -11.86 -12.96 -5.02
N VAL A 198 -12.35 -11.76 -4.69
CA VAL A 198 -11.64 -10.52 -5.00
C VAL A 198 -11.24 -9.77 -3.73
N LEU A 199 -9.97 -9.40 -3.64
CA LEU A 199 -9.47 -8.42 -2.67
C LEU A 199 -9.40 -7.04 -3.32
N ILE A 200 -9.98 -6.01 -2.70
CA ILE A 200 -9.90 -4.63 -3.18
C ILE A 200 -9.16 -3.79 -2.14
N PHE A 201 -8.00 -3.26 -2.52
CA PHE A 201 -7.21 -2.38 -1.68
C PHE A 201 -7.40 -0.91 -2.06
N SER A 202 -7.55 -0.06 -1.04
CA SER A 202 -7.61 1.40 -1.18
C SER A 202 -6.81 2.07 -0.07
N GLN A 203 -6.22 3.23 -0.37
CA GLN A 203 -5.54 4.06 0.62
C GLN A 203 -6.51 4.92 1.43
N MET A 204 -7.67 5.26 0.84
CA MET A 204 -8.65 6.17 1.44
C MET A 204 -9.83 5.38 2.00
N THR A 205 -10.07 5.47 3.32
CA THR A 205 -11.24 4.83 3.96
C THR A 205 -12.55 5.36 3.43
N ARG A 206 -12.65 6.68 3.14
CA ARG A 206 -13.82 7.26 2.46
C ARG A 206 -14.11 6.66 1.08
N MET A 207 -13.10 6.11 0.41
CA MET A 207 -13.32 5.39 -0.85
C MET A 207 -13.87 3.98 -0.60
N LEU A 208 -13.52 3.37 0.53
CA LEU A 208 -14.13 2.10 0.94
C LEU A 208 -15.61 2.28 1.27
N ASP A 209 -16.01 3.40 1.87
CA ASP A 209 -17.43 3.74 2.08
C ASP A 209 -18.20 3.76 0.75
N ILE A 210 -17.65 4.43 -0.27
CA ILE A 210 -18.25 4.47 -1.63
C ILE A 210 -18.33 3.06 -2.26
N LEU A 211 -17.30 2.23 -2.07
CA LEU A 211 -17.30 0.84 -2.56
C LEU A 211 -18.29 -0.04 -1.80
N GLU A 212 -18.52 0.25 -0.52
CA GLU A 212 -19.48 -0.44 0.34
C GLU A 212 -20.91 -0.19 -0.16
N ASP A 213 -21.27 1.07 -0.41
CA ASP A 213 -22.55 1.45 -1.01
C ASP A 213 -22.75 0.77 -2.37
N TYR A 214 -21.71 0.76 -3.21
CA TYR A 214 -21.73 0.06 -4.49
C TYR A 214 -21.99 -1.45 -4.33
N CYS A 215 -21.33 -2.10 -3.36
CA CYS A 215 -21.53 -3.52 -3.11
C CYS A 215 -22.94 -3.81 -2.60
N LEU A 216 -23.49 -2.98 -1.72
CA LEU A 216 -24.87 -3.08 -1.25
C LEU A 216 -25.87 -2.94 -2.41
N TRP A 217 -25.69 -1.93 -3.25
CA TRP A 217 -26.54 -1.71 -4.43
C TRP A 217 -26.50 -2.86 -5.43
N ARG A 218 -25.32 -3.44 -5.67
CA ARG A 218 -25.15 -4.60 -6.56
C ARG A 218 -25.43 -5.95 -5.88
N ASN A 219 -25.80 -5.96 -4.60
CA ASN A 219 -25.99 -7.17 -3.79
C ASN A 219 -24.77 -8.10 -3.72
N TYR A 220 -23.56 -7.54 -3.75
CA TYR A 220 -22.34 -8.32 -3.51
C TYR A 220 -22.15 -8.57 -2.01
N GLN A 221 -21.87 -9.81 -1.65
CA GLN A 221 -21.47 -10.18 -0.30
C GLN A 221 -20.02 -9.80 -0.06
N TYR A 222 -19.76 -8.96 0.95
CA TYR A 222 -18.43 -8.46 1.22
C TYR A 222 -18.02 -8.54 2.70
N CYS A 223 -16.72 -8.39 2.93
CA CYS A 223 -16.07 -8.07 4.21
C CYS A 223 -15.27 -6.77 4.06
N ARG A 224 -15.03 -6.04 5.15
CA ARG A 224 -14.33 -4.77 5.18
C ARG A 224 -13.38 -4.69 6.38
N LEU A 225 -12.12 -4.37 6.12
CA LEU A 225 -11.10 -4.18 7.16
C LEU A 225 -10.33 -2.88 6.94
N ASP A 226 -10.46 -1.98 7.90
CA ASP A 226 -9.70 -0.74 7.96
C ASP A 226 -8.99 -0.56 9.32
N GLY A 227 -8.32 0.57 9.48
CA GLY A 227 -7.57 0.88 10.71
C GLY A 227 -8.45 1.15 11.94
N GLN A 228 -9.76 1.34 11.76
CA GLN A 228 -10.71 1.59 12.85
C GLN A 228 -11.45 0.32 13.29
N THR A 229 -11.39 -0.74 12.48
CA THR A 229 -12.02 -2.03 12.78
C THR A 229 -11.43 -2.63 14.07
N PRO A 230 -12.26 -2.95 15.09
CA PRO A 230 -11.82 -3.59 16.32
C PRO A 230 -11.08 -4.91 16.07
N HIS A 231 -10.18 -5.29 16.99
CA HIS A 231 -9.34 -6.48 16.81
C HIS A 231 -10.15 -7.78 16.75
N GLU A 232 -11.22 -7.90 17.54
CA GLU A 232 -12.10 -9.08 17.53
C GLU A 232 -12.84 -9.20 16.20
N ASP A 233 -13.43 -8.09 15.72
CA ASP A 233 -14.12 -8.05 14.42
C ASP A 233 -13.18 -8.33 13.25
N ARG A 234 -11.91 -7.91 13.35
CA ARG A 234 -10.89 -8.21 12.35
C ARG A 234 -10.74 -9.72 12.15
N ASN A 235 -10.54 -10.46 13.25
CA ASN A 235 -10.33 -11.91 13.18
C ASN A 235 -11.59 -12.62 12.68
N ARG A 236 -12.78 -12.19 13.13
CA ARG A 236 -14.06 -12.71 12.63
C ARG A 236 -14.18 -12.56 11.13
N GLN A 237 -13.94 -11.36 10.58
CA GLN A 237 -14.08 -11.13 9.14
C GLN A 237 -13.07 -11.92 8.30
N ILE A 238 -11.84 -12.09 8.78
CA ILE A 238 -10.83 -12.93 8.12
C ILE A 238 -11.28 -14.39 8.10
N GLN A 239 -11.82 -14.89 9.22
CA GLN A 239 -12.34 -16.26 9.31
C GLN A 239 -13.57 -16.45 8.42
N ASP A 240 -14.53 -15.53 8.46
CA ASP A 240 -15.73 -15.56 7.62
C ASP A 240 -15.38 -15.60 6.14
N TYR A 241 -14.34 -14.87 5.73
CA TYR A 241 -13.87 -14.91 4.35
C TYR A 241 -13.13 -16.21 4.03
N ASN A 242 -12.26 -16.72 4.91
CA ASN A 242 -11.50 -17.93 4.64
C ASN A 242 -12.27 -19.24 4.90
N MET A 243 -13.50 -19.17 5.43
CA MET A 243 -14.35 -20.33 5.66
C MET A 243 -14.64 -21.08 4.35
N ASP A 244 -14.66 -22.41 4.44
CA ASP A 244 -15.04 -23.27 3.31
C ASP A 244 -16.42 -22.88 2.79
N ASN A 245 -16.52 -22.69 1.46
CA ASN A 245 -17.74 -22.24 0.79
C ASN A 245 -18.33 -20.92 1.33
N SER A 246 -17.48 -20.02 1.83
CA SER A 246 -17.91 -18.69 2.25
C SER A 246 -18.67 -17.97 1.11
N PRO A 247 -19.85 -17.37 1.39
CA PRO A 247 -20.58 -16.61 0.39
C PRO A 247 -19.91 -15.26 0.08
N LYS A 248 -18.87 -14.86 0.81
CA LYS A 248 -18.20 -13.57 0.69
C LYS A 248 -17.37 -13.53 -0.60
N PHE A 249 -17.82 -12.71 -1.55
CA PHE A 249 -17.17 -12.51 -2.84
C PHE A 249 -16.03 -11.48 -2.76
N ILE A 250 -16.27 -10.34 -2.10
CA ILE A 250 -15.33 -9.21 -2.03
C ILE A 250 -14.78 -9.05 -0.61
N PHE A 251 -13.48 -8.80 -0.48
CA PHE A 251 -12.89 -8.29 0.75
C PHE A 251 -12.25 -6.93 0.48
N MET A 252 -12.80 -5.88 1.08
CA MET A 252 -12.27 -4.53 1.01
C MET A 252 -11.27 -4.28 2.14
N LEU A 253 -10.05 -3.86 1.80
CA LEU A 253 -9.00 -3.59 2.77
C LEU A 253 -8.42 -2.20 2.56
N SER A 254 -8.15 -1.50 3.67
CA SER A 254 -7.20 -0.38 3.59
C SER A 254 -5.79 -0.95 3.41
N THR A 255 -4.97 -0.42 2.49
CA THR A 255 -3.63 -0.96 2.21
C THR A 255 -2.77 -1.06 3.48
N ARG A 256 -2.91 -0.08 4.39
CA ARG A 256 -2.19 -0.07 5.67
C ARG A 256 -2.64 -1.14 6.64
N ALA A 257 -3.94 -1.45 6.71
CA ALA A 257 -4.44 -2.49 7.61
C ALA A 257 -4.24 -3.89 7.01
N GLY A 258 -4.34 -4.00 5.68
CA GLY A 258 -4.12 -5.23 4.91
C GLY A 258 -2.67 -5.68 4.85
N GLY A 259 -1.71 -4.75 4.73
CA GLY A 259 -0.28 -5.05 4.59
C GLY A 259 0.41 -5.64 5.84
N LEU A 260 -0.30 -5.80 6.96
CA LEU A 260 0.25 -6.26 8.24
C LEU A 260 0.24 -7.80 8.38
N GLY A 261 0.51 -8.53 7.30
CA GLY A 261 0.71 -9.99 7.35
C GLY A 261 -0.57 -10.83 7.45
N ILE A 262 -1.72 -10.28 7.03
CA ILE A 262 -3.00 -11.01 7.04
C ILE A 262 -2.98 -12.16 6.01
N ASN A 263 -3.60 -13.29 6.34
CA ASN A 263 -3.75 -14.44 5.45
C ASN A 263 -5.11 -14.44 4.76
N LEU A 264 -5.13 -14.23 3.44
CA LEU A 264 -6.34 -14.28 2.60
C LEU A 264 -6.09 -15.17 1.37
N ALA A 265 -5.54 -16.36 1.60
CA ALA A 265 -5.16 -17.30 0.53
C ALA A 265 -6.35 -17.85 -0.28
N THR A 266 -7.58 -17.71 0.23
CA THR A 266 -8.80 -18.12 -0.46
C THR A 266 -9.20 -17.18 -1.61
N ALA A 267 -8.53 -16.03 -1.76
CA ALA A 267 -8.72 -15.12 -2.89
C ALA A 267 -7.71 -15.37 -4.02
N ASP A 268 -8.18 -15.29 -5.26
CA ASP A 268 -7.38 -15.48 -6.47
C ASP A 268 -7.21 -14.19 -7.30
N ALA A 269 -7.99 -13.15 -7.02
CA ALA A 269 -7.90 -11.85 -7.69
C ALA A 269 -7.63 -10.71 -6.69
N VAL A 270 -6.67 -9.84 -7.01
CA VAL A 270 -6.33 -8.65 -6.23
C VAL A 270 -6.45 -7.40 -7.09
N ILE A 271 -7.22 -6.42 -6.63
CA ILE A 271 -7.42 -5.12 -7.26
C ILE A 271 -6.82 -4.05 -6.35
N ILE A 272 -5.76 -3.38 -6.80
CA ILE A 272 -5.24 -2.17 -6.16
C ILE A 272 -5.98 -0.97 -6.77
N TYR A 273 -6.99 -0.45 -6.07
CA TYR A 273 -7.83 0.63 -6.57
C TYR A 273 -7.04 1.95 -6.67
N ASP A 274 -6.18 2.22 -5.70
CA ASP A 274 -5.21 3.30 -5.76
C ASP A 274 -3.88 2.94 -5.10
N SER A 275 -2.79 3.26 -5.79
CA SER A 275 -1.45 2.86 -5.38
C SER A 275 -0.91 3.68 -4.20
N ASP A 276 -0.10 3.03 -3.37
CA ASP A 276 0.73 3.72 -2.39
C ASP A 276 1.85 4.51 -3.08
N ARG A 277 2.39 5.52 -2.39
CA ARG A 277 3.63 6.17 -2.81
C ARG A 277 4.84 5.25 -2.63
N ASN A 278 4.76 4.30 -1.69
CA ASN A 278 5.73 3.26 -1.47
C ASN A 278 5.25 1.95 -2.13
N PRO A 279 5.81 1.54 -3.29
CA PRO A 279 5.38 0.33 -4.01
C PRO A 279 5.40 -0.94 -3.17
N GLN A 280 6.19 -0.96 -2.12
CA GLN A 280 6.30 -2.12 -1.24
C GLN A 280 5.07 -2.39 -0.42
N MET A 281 4.30 -1.34 -0.09
CA MET A 281 3.02 -1.51 0.59
C MET A 281 2.04 -2.26 -0.32
N ASP A 282 2.02 -1.93 -1.62
CA ASP A 282 1.18 -2.61 -2.60
C ASP A 282 1.67 -4.04 -2.85
N LEU A 283 2.99 -4.29 -2.87
CA LEU A 283 3.55 -5.64 -2.95
C LEU A 283 3.16 -6.50 -1.73
N GLN A 284 3.21 -5.95 -0.52
CA GLN A 284 2.75 -6.63 0.70
C GLN A 284 1.25 -6.94 0.63
N ALA A 285 0.44 -6.01 0.10
CA ALA A 285 -0.98 -6.23 -0.12
C ALA A 285 -1.25 -7.38 -1.11
N MET A 286 -0.52 -7.44 -2.23
CA MET A 286 -0.62 -8.55 -3.19
C MET A 286 -0.24 -9.91 -2.55
N ASP A 287 0.77 -9.91 -1.69
CA ASP A 287 1.27 -11.11 -1.00
C ASP A 287 0.31 -11.65 0.09
N CYS A 288 -0.78 -10.92 0.40
CA CYS A 288 -1.86 -11.42 1.27
C CYS A 288 -2.63 -12.58 0.63
N ALA A 289 -2.79 -12.55 -0.70
CA ALA A 289 -3.39 -13.63 -1.49
C ALA A 289 -2.32 -14.55 -2.08
N HIS A 290 -1.21 -13.99 -2.60
CA HIS A 290 -0.15 -14.78 -3.23
C HIS A 290 0.81 -15.40 -2.19
N ARG A 291 0.36 -16.43 -1.48
CA ARG A 291 1.14 -17.13 -0.46
C ARG A 291 0.89 -18.63 -0.48
N ILE A 292 1.64 -19.36 0.35
CA ILE A 292 1.44 -20.80 0.57
C ILE A 292 0.11 -20.95 1.33
N GLY A 293 -0.80 -21.74 0.77
CA GLY A 293 -2.18 -21.93 1.24
C GLY A 293 -3.10 -22.12 0.06
#